data_AF-A0A7J3U4K2-F1
#
_entry.id   AF-A0A7J3U4K2-F1
#
_cell.length_a   1.000
_cell.length_b   1.000
_cell.length_c   1.000
_cell.angle_alpha   90.00
_cell.angle_beta   90.00
_cell.angle_gamma   90.00
#
_symmetry.space_group_name_H-M   'P 1'
#
loop_
_entity.id
_entity.type
_entity.pdbx_description
1 polymer ?
#
loop_
_entity_poly.entity_id
_entity_poly.type
_entity_poly.pdbx_seq_one_letter_code
_entity_poly.pdbx_strand_id
1 'polypeptide(L)' 'MKIFIDTADIDEIKEAYSWGIVDGVTTNPSLIKKAVDKLKAGGKEVTMEDYIGDICLAVDGPVSL' A
#
# COMPACT_ATOMS: atom_id res chain seq x y z
N MET A 1 11.39 -1.89 -19.09
CA MET A 1 10.65 -0.74 -18.52
C MET A 1 10.03 -1.23 -17.24
N LYS A 2 10.05 -0.43 -16.16
CA LYS A 2 9.40 -0.82 -14.90
C LYS A 2 8.08 -0.07 -14.72
N ILE A 3 7.08 -0.71 -14.14
CA ILE A 3 5.77 -0.14 -13.84
C ILE A 3 5.60 -0.14 -12.33
N PHE A 4 5.29 1.04 -11.79
CA PHE A 4 4.99 1.22 -10.38
C PHE A 4 3.56 1.74 -10.23
N ILE A 5 2.88 1.29 -9.19
CA ILE A 5 1.57 1.82 -8.81
C ILE A 5 1.73 2.82 -7.67
N ASP A 6 0.93 3.89 -7.68
CA ASP A 6 0.96 4.95 -6.67
C ASP A 6 -0.27 4.85 -5.77
N THR A 7 -0.18 4.05 -4.71
CA THR A 7 -1.29 3.83 -3.77
C THR A 7 -0.80 3.33 -2.42
N ALA A 8 -1.65 3.47 -1.39
CA ALA A 8 -1.49 2.84 -0.08
C ALA A 8 -2.63 1.88 0.26
N ASP A 9 -3.57 1.64 -0.65
CA ASP A 9 -4.65 0.68 -0.43
C ASP A 9 -4.14 -0.74 -0.74
N ILE A 10 -4.10 -1.60 0.27
CA ILE A 10 -3.57 -2.96 0.15
C ILE A 10 -4.36 -3.79 -0.86
N ASP A 11 -5.66 -3.54 -1.01
CA ASP A 11 -6.49 -4.30 -1.95
C ASP A 11 -6.15 -3.92 -3.39
N GLU A 12 -5.93 -2.63 -3.66
CA GLU A 12 -5.44 -2.14 -4.96
C GLU A 12 -4.04 -2.68 -5.27
N ILE A 13 -3.15 -2.73 -4.27
CA ILE A 13 -1.80 -3.30 -4.42
C ILE A 13 -1.89 -4.77 -4.85
N LYS A 14 -2.67 -5.57 -4.12
CA LYS A 14 -2.84 -7.00 -4.42
C LYS A 14 -3.46 -7.24 -5.80
N GLU A 15 -4.47 -6.45 -6.15
CA GLU A 15 -5.10 -6.53 -7.46
C GLU A 15 -4.10 -6.22 -8.58
N ALA A 16 -3.35 -5.12 -8.46
CA ALA A 16 -2.39 -4.73 -9.49
C ALA A 16 -1.23 -5.73 -9.63
N TYR A 17 -0.76 -6.31 -8.52
CA TYR A 17 0.20 -7.42 -8.54
C TYR A 17 -0.38 -8.68 -9.21
N SER A 18 -1.68 -8.95 -9.04
CA SER A 18 -2.34 -10.10 -9.68
C SER A 18 -2.36 -10.01 -11.21
N TRP A 19 -2.23 -8.81 -11.78
CA TRP A 19 -2.13 -8.60 -13.22
C TRP A 19 -0.76 -9.01 -13.79
N GLY A 20 0.25 -9.17 -12.95
CA GLY A 20 1.59 -9.63 -13.35
C GLY A 20 2.40 -8.59 -14.15
N ILE A 21 2.03 -7.31 -14.08
CA ILE A 21 2.70 -6.21 -14.82
C ILE A 21 3.36 -5.16 -13.92
N VAL A 22 3.18 -5.24 -12.61
CA VAL A 22 3.68 -4.25 -11.63
C VAL A 22 4.99 -4.74 -11.01
N ASP A 23 5.97 -3.85 -10.96
CA ASP A 23 7.30 -4.12 -10.41
C ASP A 23 7.50 -3.56 -8.99
N GLY A 24 6.60 -2.70 -8.49
CA GLY A 24 6.75 -2.06 -7.19
C GLY A 24 5.63 -1.07 -6.88
N VAL A 25 5.71 -0.50 -5.68
CA VAL A 25 4.74 0.49 -5.17
C VAL A 25 5.47 1.78 -4.81
N THR A 26 4.88 2.91 -5.18
CA THR A 26 5.19 4.20 -4.58
C THR A 26 4.04 4.63 -3.70
N THR A 27 4.37 5.25 -2.58
CA THR A 27 3.39 5.88 -1.72
C THR A 27 3.98 7.14 -1.13
N ASN A 28 3.19 7.82 -0.30
CA ASN A 28 3.62 8.98 0.46
C ASN A 28 2.79 9.08 1.74
N PRO A 29 3.21 9.91 2.72
CA PRO A 29 2.51 10.05 4.00
C PRO A 29 1.02 10.41 3.86
N SER A 30 0.60 11.12 2.81
CA SER A 30 -0.80 11.49 2.61
C SER A 30 -1.66 10.31 2.17
N LEU A 31 -1.15 9.43 1.29
CA LEU A 31 -1.84 8.22 0.87
C LEU A 31 -1.94 7.22 2.03
N ILE A 32 -0.84 7.00 2.75
CA ILE A 32 -0.81 6.15 3.94
C ILE A 32 -1.84 6.65 4.97
N LYS A 33 -1.89 7.96 5.23
CA LYS A 33 -2.87 8.55 6.15
C LYS A 33 -4.31 8.25 5.73
N LYS A 34 -4.63 8.44 4.45
CA LYS A 34 -5.99 8.17 3.93
C LYS A 34 -6.38 6.70 4.11
N ALA A 35 -5.45 5.77 3.85
CA ALA A 35 -5.70 4.35 4.03
C ALA A 35 -5.92 3.99 5.52
N VAL A 36 -5.06 4.50 6.41
CA VAL A 36 -5.22 4.31 7.87
C VAL A 36 -6.52 4.93 8.38
N ASP A 37 -6.87 6.14 7.96
CA ASP A 37 -8.11 6.82 8.37
C ASP A 37 -9.35 6.05 7.88
N LYS A 38 -9.31 5.47 6.68
CA LYS A 38 -10.36 4.57 6.13
C LYS A 38 -10.53 3.31 7.00
N LEU A 39 -9.43 2.70 7.44
CA LEU A 39 -9.48 1.54 8.34
C LEU A 39 -10.01 1.90 9.72
N LYS A 40 -9.59 3.04 10.28
CA LYS A 40 -10.10 3.57 11.56
C LYS A 40 -11.59 3.88 11.51
N ALA A 41 -12.08 4.46 10.40
CA ALA A 41 -13.51 4.67 10.19
C ALA A 41 -14.29 3.35 10.12
N GLY A 42 -13.66 2.27 9.66
CA GLY A 42 -14.18 0.90 9.69
C GLY A 42 -14.05 0.18 11.03
N GLY A 43 -13.57 0.85 12.08
CA GLY A 43 -13.41 0.28 13.42
C GLY A 43 -12.12 -0.53 13.64
N LYS A 44 -11.18 -0.52 12.68
CA LYS A 44 -9.85 -1.11 12.88
C LYS A 44 -8.93 -0.11 13.57
N GLU A 45 -8.31 -0.53 14.66
CA GLU A 45 -7.22 0.23 15.28
C GLU A 45 -5.91 -0.19 14.64
N VAL A 46 -5.27 0.74 13.92
CA VAL A 46 -4.01 0.53 13.22
C VAL A 46 -3.17 1.81 13.25
N THR A 47 -1.86 1.67 13.48
CA THR A 47 -0.92 2.80 13.43
C THR A 47 -0.40 2.98 11.99
N MET A 48 0.26 4.11 11.71
CA MET A 48 0.90 4.29 10.41
C MET A 48 2.08 3.34 10.24
N GLU A 49 2.83 3.12 11.31
CA GLU A 49 4.00 2.26 11.37
C GLU A 49 3.64 0.80 11.08
N ASP A 50 2.57 0.30 11.71
CA ASP A 50 2.05 -1.05 11.45
C ASP A 50 1.61 -1.18 10.00
N TYR A 51 0.89 -0.18 9.49
CA TYR A 51 0.34 -0.20 8.14
C TYR A 51 1.43 -0.11 7.05
N ILE A 52 2.51 0.63 7.30
CA ILE A 52 3.71 0.62 6.46
C ILE A 52 4.32 -0.79 6.41
N GLY A 53 4.37 -1.48 7.54
CA GLY A 53 4.80 -2.88 7.61
C GLY A 53 3.93 -3.80 6.76
N ASP A 54 2.61 -3.63 6.84
CA ASP A 54 1.66 -4.40 6.02
C ASP A 54 1.85 -4.16 4.52
N ILE A 55 2.10 -2.91 4.09
CA ILE A 55 2.41 -2.59 2.69
C ILE A 55 3.69 -3.30 2.25
N CYS A 56 4.77 -3.21 3.02
CA CYS A 56 6.03 -3.88 2.70
C CYS A 56 5.91 -5.40 2.62
N LEU A 57 5.03 -6.01 3.42
CA LEU A 57 4.76 -7.46 3.38
C LEU A 57 3.86 -7.87 2.22
N ALA A 58 2.99 -6.97 1.74
CA ALA A 58 2.08 -7.24 0.63
C ALA A 58 2.75 -7.13 -0.75
N VAL A 59 3.91 -6.46 -0.82
CA VAL A 59 4.60 -6.12 -2.07
C VAL A 59 5.83 -7.02 -2.26
N ASP A 60 5.83 -7.84 -3.30
CA ASP A 60 7.02 -8.60 -3.73
C ASP A 60 7.89 -7.72 -4.64
N GLY A 61 8.50 -6.68 -4.06
CA GLY A 61 9.25 -5.68 -4.81
C GLY A 61 9.60 -4.42 -4.02
N PRO A 62 10.26 -3.44 -4.67
CA PRO A 62 10.56 -2.14 -4.06
C PRO A 62 9.29 -1.39 -3.65
N VAL A 63 9.34 -0.86 -2.42
CA VAL A 63 8.35 0.09 -1.88
C VAL A 63 9.05 1.41 -1.62
N SER A 64 8.54 2.50 -2.19
CA SER A 64 8.93 3.87 -1.83
C SER A 64 7.89 4.42 -0.87
N LEU A 65 8.30 4.74 0.36
CA LEU A 65 7.44 5.20 1.46
C LEU A 65 7.45 6.73 1.61
#